data_AF-W9K8L5-F1
#
_entry.id   AF-W9K8L5-F1
#
_cell.length_a   1.000
_cell.length_b   1.000
_cell.length_c   1.000
_cell.angle_alpha   90.00
_cell.angle_beta   90.00
_cell.angle_gamma   90.00
#
_symmetry.space_group_name_H-M   'P 1'
#
loop_
_entity.id
_entity.type
_entity.pdbx_description
1 polymer ?
#
loop_
_entity_poly.entity_id
_entity_poly.type
_entity_poly.pdbx_seq_one_letter_code
_entity_poly.pdbx_strand_id
1 'polypeptide(L)'
;MDLPELDLQGAPIRTPDCCLSLSYKLFRNLINAIPNTAPLLDHAERETPTVLSIGSGSGLLEALFLAYINSQRQRSSSDHAMVNIEGVEVQQFGMRDHVNSYLPEQAIHTVRGSWDVTSRLQDSDVTALMFVYPRQPALISRYMKVIAEQGLKVEAIVWLGPMVDWEVFEPCFNTGHESCQFVVVGTKHGREVGLDEYESMAVARRTDCSSNERRL
;
A
#
# COMPACT_ATOMS: atom_id res chain seq x y z
N MET A 1 -11.42 17.88 6.34
CA MET A 1 -11.76 18.11 4.93
C MET A 1 -12.87 17.15 4.57
N ASP A 2 -13.88 17.57 3.81
CA ASP A 2 -14.92 16.65 3.34
C ASP A 2 -14.35 15.75 2.23
N LEU A 3 -14.73 14.48 2.23
CA LEU A 3 -14.32 13.54 1.18
C LEU A 3 -15.13 13.81 -0.09
N PRO A 4 -14.49 13.85 -1.27
CA PRO A 4 -15.22 13.98 -2.53
C PRO A 4 -16.10 12.74 -2.75
N GLU A 5 -17.28 12.95 -3.31
CA GLU A 5 -18.15 11.85 -3.71
C GLU A 5 -17.63 11.23 -5.01
N LEU A 6 -17.33 9.93 -4.97
CA LEU A 6 -16.99 9.17 -6.16
C LEU A 6 -18.25 8.58 -6.76
N ASP A 7 -18.31 8.48 -8.09
CA ASP A 7 -19.39 7.73 -8.75
C ASP A 7 -19.07 6.22 -8.69
N LEU A 8 -19.99 5.45 -8.11
CA LEU A 8 -19.92 3.99 -7.97
C LEU A 8 -19.69 3.24 -9.28
N GLN A 9 -20.20 3.77 -10.40
CA GLN A 9 -20.03 3.19 -11.74
C GLN A 9 -19.25 4.09 -12.68
N GLY A 10 -18.77 5.22 -12.17
CA GLY A 10 -18.17 6.27 -12.97
C GLY A 10 -16.77 5.95 -13.45
N ALA A 11 -16.32 6.78 -14.38
CA ALA A 11 -14.93 6.80 -14.79
C ALA A 11 -14.02 7.24 -13.63
N PRO A 12 -12.74 6.85 -13.62
CA PRO A 12 -11.75 7.35 -12.67
C PRO A 12 -11.67 8.87 -12.72
N ILE A 13 -11.60 9.50 -11.54
CA ILE A 13 -11.63 10.95 -11.40
C ILE A 13 -10.24 11.42 -10.94
N ARG A 14 -9.69 12.44 -11.60
CA ARG A 14 -8.51 13.15 -11.11
C ARG A 14 -8.94 14.24 -10.13
N THR A 15 -8.22 14.33 -9.02
CA THR A 15 -8.46 15.34 -7.99
C THR A 15 -7.18 16.15 -7.79
N PRO A 16 -7.27 17.44 -7.43
CA PRO A 16 -6.07 18.25 -7.17
C PRO A 16 -5.25 17.70 -5.99
N ASP A 17 -5.90 16.98 -5.08
CA ASP A 17 -5.30 16.47 -3.84
C ASP A 17 -4.74 15.03 -3.98
N CYS A 18 -4.83 14.39 -5.16
CA CYS A 18 -4.26 13.07 -5.39
C CYS A 18 -3.68 12.93 -6.79
N CYS A 19 -2.42 12.50 -6.90
CA CYS A 19 -1.74 12.26 -8.18
C CYS A 19 -2.39 11.14 -9.00
N LEU A 20 -2.91 10.13 -8.29
CA LEU A 20 -3.56 8.97 -8.87
C LEU A 20 -5.04 9.27 -9.13
N SER A 21 -5.58 8.83 -10.27
CA SER A 21 -7.03 8.86 -10.45
C SER A 21 -7.74 7.89 -9.49
N LEU A 22 -8.93 8.28 -9.04
CA LEU A 22 -9.65 7.58 -7.98
C LEU A 22 -10.98 7.02 -8.50
N SER A 23 -11.30 5.79 -8.10
CA SER A 23 -12.60 5.16 -8.38
C SER A 23 -12.91 4.06 -7.37
N TYR A 24 -14.19 3.69 -7.24
CA TYR A 24 -14.56 2.51 -6.47
C TYR A 24 -14.03 1.19 -7.07
N LYS A 25 -13.82 1.16 -8.39
CA LYS A 25 -13.23 -0.01 -9.05
C LYS A 25 -11.77 -0.20 -8.61
N LEU A 26 -11.02 0.89 -8.42
CA LEU A 26 -9.68 0.84 -7.83
C LEU A 26 -9.73 0.23 -6.43
N PHE A 27 -10.60 0.73 -5.54
CA PHE A 27 -10.69 0.23 -4.16
C PHE A 27 -11.08 -1.24 -4.08
N ARG A 28 -11.96 -1.71 -4.96
CA ARG A 28 -12.29 -3.15 -5.09
C ARG A 28 -11.08 -3.98 -5.52
N ASN A 29 -10.23 -3.47 -6.40
CA ASN A 29 -9.01 -4.17 -6.78
C ASN A 29 -7.96 -4.13 -5.66
N LEU A 30 -7.83 -3.01 -4.95
CA LEU A 30 -6.91 -2.87 -3.81
C LEU A 30 -7.27 -3.81 -2.66
N ILE A 31 -8.55 -3.92 -2.28
CA ILE A 31 -8.96 -4.84 -1.20
C ILE A 31 -8.67 -6.32 -1.53
N ASN A 32 -8.75 -6.70 -2.82
CA ASN A 32 -8.36 -8.04 -3.27
C ASN A 32 -6.84 -8.22 -3.35
N ALA A 33 -6.11 -7.12 -3.53
CA ALA A 33 -4.66 -7.09 -3.61
C ALA A 33 -3.98 -7.02 -2.24
N ILE A 34 -4.70 -6.78 -1.14
CA ILE A 34 -4.12 -6.69 0.20
C ILE A 34 -4.52 -7.93 1.01
N PRO A 35 -3.58 -8.62 1.68
CA PRO A 35 -3.88 -9.70 2.59
C PRO A 35 -4.81 -9.19 3.69
N ASN A 36 -6.01 -9.75 3.71
CA ASN A 36 -7.06 -9.40 4.67
C ASN A 36 -7.21 -10.49 5.74
N THR A 37 -6.19 -11.31 5.95
CA THR A 37 -6.14 -12.29 7.04
C THR A 37 -5.34 -11.67 8.19
N ALA A 38 -6.00 -11.46 9.34
CA ALA A 38 -5.31 -11.03 10.54
C ALA A 38 -4.23 -12.07 10.93
N PRO A 39 -3.04 -11.64 11.36
CA PRO A 39 -2.05 -12.56 11.90
C PRO A 39 -2.67 -13.34 13.06
N LEU A 40 -2.59 -14.68 13.02
CA LEU A 40 -2.90 -15.51 14.18
C LEU A 40 -1.77 -15.30 15.19
N LEU A 41 -1.95 -14.38 16.14
CA LEU A 41 -1.08 -14.28 17.30
C LEU A 41 -1.54 -15.32 18.34
N ASP A 42 -0.59 -16.13 18.80
CA ASP A 42 -0.80 -17.07 19.90
C ASP A 42 -1.15 -16.26 21.15
N HIS A 43 -2.43 -16.35 21.54
CA HIS A 43 -3.04 -15.81 22.76
C HIS A 43 -3.27 -14.27 22.79
N ALA A 44 -4.52 -13.91 22.45
CA ALA A 44 -5.38 -12.93 23.14
C ALA A 44 -5.80 -11.62 22.44
N GLU A 45 -5.15 -11.09 21.40
CA GLU A 45 -5.71 -9.96 20.63
C GLU A 45 -5.44 -10.12 19.13
N ARG A 46 -6.52 -10.13 18.33
CA ARG A 46 -6.44 -10.12 16.86
C ARG A 46 -6.07 -8.71 16.43
N GLU A 47 -4.79 -8.45 16.20
CA GLU A 47 -4.34 -7.16 15.65
C GLU A 47 -4.91 -6.98 14.24
N THR A 48 -5.38 -5.76 13.95
CA THR A 48 -5.88 -5.41 12.61
C THR A 48 -4.67 -5.17 11.71
N PRO A 49 -4.46 -5.94 10.63
CA PRO A 49 -3.33 -5.75 9.73
C PRO A 49 -3.31 -4.33 9.16
N THR A 50 -2.15 -3.69 9.16
CA THR A 50 -1.94 -2.33 8.68
C THR A 50 -1.26 -2.32 7.31
N VAL A 51 -1.76 -1.46 6.43
CA VAL A 51 -1.16 -1.11 5.15
C VAL A 51 -0.47 0.24 5.29
N LEU A 52 0.83 0.30 4.98
CA LEU A 52 1.53 1.59 4.88
C LEU A 52 1.48 2.11 3.44
N SER A 53 0.87 3.28 3.26
CA SER A 53 0.84 4.01 1.99
C SER A 53 2.02 4.96 1.90
N ILE A 54 3.02 4.59 1.09
CA ILE A 54 4.25 5.36 0.89
C ILE A 54 4.06 6.37 -0.24
N GLY A 55 4.26 7.64 0.07
CA GLY A 55 3.92 8.75 -0.85
C GLY A 55 2.46 9.15 -0.74
N SER A 56 1.89 9.15 0.47
CA SER A 56 0.45 9.38 0.70
C SER A 56 -0.04 10.77 0.31
N GLY A 57 0.86 11.75 0.11
CA GLY A 57 0.50 13.12 -0.24
C GLY A 57 -0.48 13.72 0.77
N SER A 58 -1.64 14.17 0.28
CA SER A 58 -2.71 14.75 1.11
C SER A 58 -3.44 13.72 2.00
N GLY A 59 -3.28 12.42 1.74
CA GLY A 59 -4.05 11.37 2.42
C GLY A 59 -5.41 11.04 1.79
N LEU A 60 -5.77 11.70 0.68
CA LEU A 60 -7.11 11.55 0.08
C LEU A 60 -7.40 10.12 -0.38
N LEU A 61 -6.42 9.45 -1.01
CA LEU A 61 -6.54 8.06 -1.46
C LEU A 61 -6.87 7.14 -0.28
N GLU A 62 -6.10 7.28 0.81
CA GLU A 62 -6.18 6.45 2.01
C GLU A 62 -7.51 6.68 2.72
N ALA A 63 -7.93 7.93 2.88
CA ALA A 63 -9.19 8.25 3.54
C ALA A 63 -10.42 7.73 2.78
N LEU A 64 -10.42 7.85 1.45
CA LEU A 64 -11.48 7.28 0.61
C LEU A 64 -11.47 5.75 0.63
N PHE A 65 -10.28 5.13 0.65
CA PHE A 65 -10.17 3.68 0.72
C PHE A 65 -10.64 3.13 2.08
N LEU A 66 -10.31 3.79 3.19
CA LEU A 66 -10.86 3.49 4.52
C LEU A 66 -12.39 3.65 4.55
N ALA A 67 -12.93 4.71 3.96
CA ALA A 67 -14.37 4.90 3.85
C ALA A 67 -15.05 3.78 3.04
N TYR A 68 -14.42 3.35 1.94
CA TYR A 68 -14.87 2.20 1.16
C TYR A 68 -14.88 0.91 2.00
N ILE A 69 -13.78 0.59 2.68
CA ILE A 69 -13.69 -0.59 3.55
C ILE A 69 -14.79 -0.56 4.62
N ASN A 70 -14.99 0.58 5.29
CA ASN A 70 -16.02 0.75 6.31
C ASN A 70 -17.44 0.59 5.75
N SER A 71 -17.70 1.04 4.51
CA SER A 71 -18.99 0.81 3.84
C SER A 71 -19.23 -0.68 3.54
N GLN A 72 -18.18 -1.44 3.19
CA GLN A 72 -18.32 -2.88 2.96
C GLN A 72 -18.60 -3.64 4.27
N ARG A 73 -17.99 -3.21 5.38
CA ARG A 73 -18.23 -3.76 6.72
C ARG A 73 -19.70 -3.66 7.14
N GLN A 74 -20.33 -2.51 6.91
CA GLN A 74 -21.74 -2.31 7.27
C GLN A 74 -22.71 -3.18 6.45
N ARG A 75 -22.28 -3.64 5.27
CA ARG A 75 -23.12 -4.41 4.33
C ARG A 75 -22.96 -5.92 4.45
N SER A 76 -21.93 -6.39 5.16
CA SER A 76 -21.63 -7.82 5.32
C SER A 76 -21.79 -8.26 6.76
N SER A 77 -22.57 -9.31 6.98
CA SER A 77 -22.78 -9.94 8.30
C SER A 77 -21.65 -10.89 8.71
N SER A 78 -20.64 -11.10 7.84
CA SER A 78 -19.47 -11.91 8.14
C SER A 78 -18.32 -11.06 8.68
N ASP A 79 -17.56 -11.67 9.60
CA ASP A 79 -16.37 -11.15 10.28
C ASP A 79 -15.19 -11.04 9.29
N HIS A 80 -15.33 -10.20 8.26
CA HIS A 80 -14.25 -9.89 7.34
C HIS A 80 -13.12 -9.24 8.13
N ALA A 81 -11.94 -9.86 8.12
CA ALA A 81 -10.79 -9.26 8.77
C ALA A 81 -10.50 -7.90 8.12
N MET A 82 -10.31 -6.93 9.01
CA MET A 82 -10.18 -5.53 8.69
C MET A 82 -8.73 -5.22 8.34
N VAL A 83 -8.52 -4.21 7.52
CA VAL A 83 -7.20 -3.61 7.35
C VAL A 83 -7.25 -2.15 7.81
N ASN A 84 -6.21 -1.72 8.50
CA ASN A 84 -5.93 -0.32 8.78
C ASN A 84 -5.07 0.27 7.64
N ILE A 85 -5.12 1.58 7.45
CA ILE A 85 -4.31 2.26 6.43
C ILE A 85 -3.68 3.49 7.08
N GLU A 86 -2.36 3.60 6.96
CA GLU A 86 -1.58 4.72 7.46
C GLU A 86 -0.72 5.31 6.35
N GLY A 87 -0.59 6.63 6.33
CA GLY A 87 0.15 7.36 5.31
C GLY A 87 1.58 7.66 5.74
N VAL A 88 2.52 7.56 4.80
CA VAL A 88 3.92 7.96 4.97
C VAL A 88 4.24 9.02 3.93
N GLU A 89 4.65 10.20 4.37
CA GLU A 89 5.00 11.32 3.48
C GLU A 89 6.27 12.05 3.92
N VAL A 90 6.96 12.70 3.00
CA VAL A 90 8.14 13.50 3.32
C VAL A 90 7.73 14.75 4.10
N GLN A 91 8.37 14.99 5.24
CA GLN A 91 8.21 16.23 5.98
C GLN A 91 8.75 17.39 5.13
N GLN A 92 7.87 18.31 4.74
CA GLN A 92 8.27 19.48 3.97
C GLN A 92 9.01 20.48 4.87
N PHE A 93 10.24 20.82 4.48
CA PHE A 93 11.08 21.72 5.26
C PHE A 93 10.43 23.11 5.38
N GLY A 94 10.22 23.58 6.61
CA GLY A 94 9.62 24.89 6.88
C GLY A 94 8.09 24.92 6.99
N MET A 95 7.40 23.80 6.76
CA MET A 95 5.97 23.64 7.06
C MET A 95 5.80 23.08 8.48
N ARG A 96 4.91 23.70 9.28
CA ARG A 96 4.53 23.18 10.61
C ARG A 96 3.48 22.08 10.50
N ASP A 97 2.62 22.15 9.49
CA ASP A 97 1.52 21.21 9.29
C ASP A 97 1.94 20.08 8.34
N HIS A 98 1.37 18.89 8.58
CA HIS A 98 1.56 17.75 7.69
C HIS A 98 0.94 18.03 6.32
N VAL A 99 1.55 17.50 5.25
CA VAL A 99 0.94 17.54 3.91
C VAL A 99 -0.39 16.79 3.90
N ASN A 100 -0.49 15.77 4.75
CA ASN A 100 -1.69 14.97 4.89
C ASN A 100 -2.77 15.72 5.69
N SER A 101 -3.89 16.00 5.03
CA SER A 101 -5.04 16.76 5.55
C SER A 101 -6.31 15.91 5.71
N TYR A 102 -6.26 14.65 5.29
CA TYR A 102 -7.42 13.74 5.24
C TYR A 102 -7.34 12.61 6.25
N LEU A 103 -6.14 12.18 6.64
CA LEU A 103 -5.95 11.20 7.70
C LEU A 103 -5.89 11.87 9.08
N PRO A 104 -6.30 11.16 10.14
CA PRO A 104 -6.09 11.64 11.50
C PRO A 104 -4.60 11.55 11.86
N GLU A 105 -4.13 12.39 12.78
CA GLU A 105 -2.70 12.55 13.13
C GLU A 105 -2.01 11.21 13.45
N GLN A 106 -2.68 10.31 14.17
CA GLN A 106 -2.14 8.99 14.53
C GLN A 106 -1.88 8.05 13.33
N ALA A 107 -2.47 8.35 12.17
CA ALA A 107 -2.29 7.59 10.94
C ALA A 107 -1.34 8.29 9.96
N ILE A 108 -0.66 9.37 10.39
CA ILE A 108 0.29 10.12 9.59
C ILE A 108 1.70 9.88 10.11
N HIS A 109 2.54 9.29 9.25
CA HIS A 109 3.97 9.14 9.48
C HIS A 109 4.74 10.04 8.55
N THR A 110 5.87 10.56 9.04
CA THR A 110 6.73 11.42 8.23
C THR A 110 8.16 10.89 8.15
N VAL A 111 8.78 11.10 6.99
CA VAL A 111 10.18 10.79 6.74
C VAL A 111 10.93 12.05 6.32
N ARG A 112 12.27 12.07 6.46
CA ARG A 112 13.07 13.28 6.20
C ARG A 112 13.41 13.49 4.73
N GLY A 113 13.40 12.43 3.95
CA GLY A 113 13.66 12.48 2.51
C GLY A 113 12.86 11.46 1.72
N SER A 114 12.77 11.67 0.41
CA SER A 114 12.01 10.83 -0.54
C SER A 114 12.51 9.39 -0.69
N TRP A 115 13.55 9.02 0.06
CA TRP A 115 14.26 7.74 -0.01
C TRP A 115 14.32 7.05 1.35
N ASP A 116 13.76 7.67 2.37
CA ASP A 116 13.85 7.19 3.73
C ASP A 116 12.80 6.11 3.96
N VAL A 117 13.19 5.11 4.75
CA VAL A 117 12.31 4.05 5.20
C VAL A 117 11.72 4.48 6.54
N THR A 118 10.40 4.46 6.66
CA THR A 118 9.74 4.78 7.93
C THR A 118 10.07 3.73 9.00
N SER A 119 10.26 4.15 10.25
CA SER A 119 10.43 3.21 11.36
C SER A 119 9.17 2.37 11.62
N ARG A 120 7.99 2.90 11.25
CA ARG A 120 6.69 2.20 11.35
C ARG A 120 6.69 0.85 10.64
N LEU A 121 7.54 0.67 9.62
CA LEU A 121 7.69 -0.59 8.89
C LEU A 121 8.07 -1.78 9.79
N GLN A 122 8.70 -1.54 10.95
CA GLN A 122 9.20 -2.60 11.84
C GLN A 122 8.13 -3.26 12.70
N ASP A 123 6.96 -2.66 12.80
CA ASP A 123 5.90 -3.13 13.68
C ASP A 123 5.20 -4.37 13.11
N SER A 124 4.80 -5.29 13.99
CA SER A 124 4.31 -6.61 13.62
C SER A 124 2.96 -6.62 12.91
N ASP A 125 2.17 -5.56 13.07
CA ASP A 125 0.87 -5.41 12.43
C ASP A 125 0.98 -4.93 10.98
N VAL A 126 2.14 -4.44 10.53
CA VAL A 126 2.35 -4.03 9.13
C VAL A 126 2.51 -5.24 8.23
N THR A 127 1.47 -5.56 7.44
CA THR A 127 1.43 -6.73 6.57
C THR A 127 1.49 -6.39 5.09
N ALA A 128 1.26 -5.13 4.70
CA ALA A 128 1.33 -4.72 3.30
C ALA A 128 1.85 -3.30 3.12
N LEU A 129 2.43 -3.06 1.95
CA LEU A 129 2.86 -1.73 1.50
C LEU A 129 2.12 -1.33 0.24
N MET A 130 1.82 -0.04 0.11
CA MET A 130 1.30 0.56 -1.10
C MET A 130 2.22 1.72 -1.49
N PHE A 131 2.94 1.60 -2.61
CA PHE A 131 3.73 2.70 -3.16
C PHE A 131 2.87 3.50 -4.12
N VAL A 132 2.61 4.76 -3.78
CA VAL A 132 1.74 5.66 -4.55
C VAL A 132 2.60 6.68 -5.29
N TYR A 133 2.60 6.60 -6.62
CA TYR A 133 3.38 7.47 -7.50
C TYR A 133 4.86 7.64 -7.03
N PRO A 134 5.58 6.55 -6.71
CA PRO A 134 6.95 6.66 -6.24
C PRO A 134 7.80 7.32 -7.33
N ARG A 135 8.61 8.31 -6.94
CA ARG A 135 9.40 9.08 -7.93
C ARG A 135 10.60 8.33 -8.48
N GLN A 136 11.18 7.42 -7.68
CA GLN A 136 12.45 6.79 -8.01
C GLN A 136 12.53 5.33 -7.51
N PRO A 137 13.07 4.39 -8.31
CA PRO A 137 13.12 2.96 -7.98
C PRO A 137 13.89 2.63 -6.69
N ALA A 138 14.92 3.40 -6.37
CA ALA A 138 15.76 3.11 -5.21
C ALA A 138 15.00 3.20 -3.87
N LEU A 139 13.86 3.92 -3.83
CA LEU A 139 12.96 3.89 -2.67
C LEU A 139 12.44 2.47 -2.44
N ILE A 140 11.87 1.83 -3.47
CA ILE A 140 11.32 0.48 -3.37
C ILE A 140 12.42 -0.51 -3.01
N SER A 141 13.56 -0.46 -3.71
CA SER A 141 14.70 -1.33 -3.41
C SER A 141 15.17 -1.20 -1.95
N ARG A 142 15.11 0.00 -1.35
CA ARG A 142 15.49 0.20 0.05
C ARG A 142 14.47 -0.41 1.02
N TYR A 143 13.17 -0.26 0.76
CA TYR A 143 12.15 -0.96 1.55
C TYR A 143 12.31 -2.49 1.43
N MET A 144 12.55 -3.00 0.22
CA MET A 144 12.74 -4.45 -0.01
C MET A 144 13.94 -4.98 0.77
N LYS A 145 15.05 -4.24 0.72
CA LYS A 145 16.26 -4.56 1.48
C LYS A 145 15.98 -4.63 2.98
N VAL A 146 15.31 -3.61 3.55
CA VAL A 146 14.99 -3.58 5.00
C VAL A 146 14.06 -4.74 5.40
N ILE A 147 13.04 -5.03 4.59
CA ILE A 147 12.13 -6.18 4.83
C ILE A 147 12.93 -7.48 4.88
N ALA A 148 13.83 -7.71 3.90
CA ALA A 148 14.60 -8.94 3.81
C ALA A 148 15.66 -9.08 4.92
N GLU A 149 16.38 -8.00 5.24
CA GLU A 149 17.43 -7.98 6.28
C GLU A 149 16.87 -8.15 7.69
N GLN A 150 15.64 -7.66 7.95
CA GLN A 150 15.02 -7.71 9.27
C GLN A 150 13.94 -8.79 9.40
N GLY A 151 13.65 -9.55 8.33
CA GLY A 151 12.67 -10.64 8.35
C GLY A 151 11.24 -10.15 8.63
N LEU A 152 10.87 -8.98 8.10
CA LEU A 152 9.58 -8.35 8.39
C LEU A 152 8.41 -9.11 7.75
N LYS A 153 7.23 -9.04 8.37
CA LYS A 153 6.03 -9.81 7.99
C LYS A 153 5.20 -9.17 6.88
N VAL A 154 5.84 -8.44 5.96
CA VAL A 154 5.17 -7.89 4.79
C VAL A 154 4.87 -9.02 3.80
N GLU A 155 3.59 -9.26 3.53
CA GLU A 155 3.10 -10.33 2.66
C GLU A 155 2.78 -9.83 1.25
N ALA A 156 2.47 -8.54 1.11
CA ALA A 156 2.04 -7.95 -0.14
C ALA A 156 2.59 -6.55 -0.34
N ILE A 157 2.85 -6.23 -1.61
CA ILE A 157 3.18 -4.88 -2.03
C ILE A 157 2.33 -4.53 -3.23
N VAL A 158 1.73 -3.36 -3.19
CA VAL A 158 1.02 -2.75 -4.32
C VAL A 158 1.84 -1.57 -4.81
N TRP A 159 2.03 -1.49 -6.12
CA TRP A 159 2.61 -0.32 -6.77
C TRP A 159 1.54 0.36 -7.61
N LEU A 160 1.44 1.68 -7.50
CA LEU A 160 0.51 2.52 -8.24
C LEU A 160 1.29 3.66 -8.89
N GLY A 161 1.20 3.81 -10.21
CA GLY A 161 1.95 4.86 -10.91
C GLY A 161 1.73 4.89 -12.41
N PRO A 162 2.48 5.73 -13.14
CA PRO A 162 2.41 5.81 -14.60
C PRO A 162 2.85 4.51 -15.26
N MET A 163 2.07 4.01 -16.22
CA MET A 163 2.36 2.77 -16.96
C MET A 163 3.77 2.74 -17.54
N VAL A 164 4.23 3.87 -18.08
CA VAL A 164 5.53 4.02 -18.73
C VAL A 164 6.71 3.84 -17.75
N ASP A 165 6.48 4.03 -16.45
CA ASP A 165 7.52 3.90 -15.46
C ASP A 165 7.65 2.45 -14.97
N TRP A 166 6.65 1.59 -15.22
CA TRP A 166 6.59 0.25 -14.63
C TRP A 166 7.83 -0.60 -14.93
N GLU A 167 8.34 -0.58 -16.17
CA GLU A 167 9.53 -1.33 -16.56
C GLU A 167 10.77 -0.97 -15.74
N VAL A 168 10.83 0.26 -15.21
CA VAL A 168 11.93 0.75 -14.38
C VAL A 168 11.78 0.30 -12.93
N PHE A 169 10.54 0.12 -12.45
CA PHE A 169 10.25 -0.30 -11.07
C PHE A 169 10.13 -1.81 -10.89
N GLU A 170 9.70 -2.56 -11.90
CA GLU A 170 9.51 -4.01 -11.85
C GLU A 170 10.74 -4.77 -11.30
N PRO A 171 11.99 -4.46 -11.71
CA PRO A 171 13.16 -5.15 -11.19
C PRO A 171 13.36 -5.02 -9.68
N CYS A 172 12.86 -3.95 -9.05
CA CYS A 172 12.99 -3.71 -7.61
C CYS A 172 12.26 -4.75 -6.74
N PHE A 173 11.24 -5.42 -7.28
CA PHE A 173 10.50 -6.45 -6.54
C PHE A 173 11.24 -7.79 -6.55
N ASN A 174 12.06 -8.03 -7.58
CA ASN A 174 12.86 -9.24 -7.73
C ASN A 174 14.20 -9.17 -6.97
N THR A 175 14.59 -7.98 -6.46
CA THR A 175 15.80 -7.82 -5.65
C THR A 175 15.55 -8.23 -4.20
N GLY A 176 15.45 -9.54 -3.95
CA GLY A 176 15.37 -10.12 -2.61
C GLY A 176 16.64 -10.88 -2.23
N HIS A 177 16.98 -10.89 -0.94
CA HIS A 177 17.99 -11.79 -0.38
C HIS A 177 17.44 -13.23 -0.37
N GLU A 178 18.29 -14.25 -0.25
CA GLU A 178 17.89 -15.68 -0.27
C GLU A 178 16.77 -16.03 0.73
N SER A 179 16.56 -15.19 1.75
CA SER A 179 15.60 -15.35 2.84
C SER A 179 14.20 -14.78 2.58
N CYS A 180 14.00 -13.89 1.60
CA CYS A 180 12.70 -13.31 1.28
C CYS A 180 12.70 -12.67 -0.10
N GLN A 181 11.85 -13.17 -1.00
CA GLN A 181 11.64 -12.61 -2.33
C GLN A 181 10.18 -12.20 -2.52
N PHE A 182 9.96 -11.16 -3.33
CA PHE A 182 8.65 -10.78 -3.80
C PHE A 182 8.56 -11.11 -5.29
N VAL A 183 7.44 -11.71 -5.70
CA VAL A 183 7.16 -11.98 -7.10
C VAL A 183 5.95 -11.17 -7.52
N VAL A 184 6.07 -10.45 -8.64
CA VAL A 184 4.94 -9.77 -9.25
C VAL A 184 3.96 -10.82 -9.77
N VAL A 185 2.77 -10.87 -9.17
CA VAL A 185 1.72 -11.85 -9.51
C VAL A 185 0.71 -11.31 -10.52
N GLY A 186 0.75 -10.01 -10.79
CA GLY A 186 -0.06 -9.40 -11.83
C GLY A 186 0.13 -7.89 -11.93
N THR A 187 -0.03 -7.40 -13.15
CA THR A 187 -0.06 -5.98 -13.48
C THR A 187 -1.33 -5.72 -14.27
N LYS A 188 -2.06 -4.66 -13.90
CA LYS A 188 -3.29 -4.21 -14.56
C LYS A 188 -3.18 -2.73 -14.91
N HIS A 189 -3.84 -2.35 -15.99
CA HIS A 189 -3.66 -1.04 -16.59
C HIS A 189 -4.98 -0.26 -16.68
N GLY A 190 -4.89 1.04 -16.43
CA GLY A 190 -5.97 2.01 -16.54
C GLY A 190 -7.35 1.49 -16.14
N ARG A 191 -8.30 1.56 -17.08
CA ARG A 191 -9.70 1.26 -16.81
C ARG A 191 -9.95 -0.17 -16.33
N GLU A 192 -9.04 -1.12 -16.60
CA GLU A 192 -9.16 -2.50 -16.11
C GLU A 192 -9.15 -2.53 -14.57
N VAL A 193 -8.28 -1.75 -13.96
CA VAL A 193 -8.15 -1.64 -12.50
C VAL A 193 -8.96 -0.47 -11.93
N GLY A 194 -9.47 0.43 -12.77
CA GLY A 194 -10.22 1.61 -12.32
C GLY A 194 -9.34 2.84 -12.14
N LEU A 195 -8.28 2.92 -12.94
CA LEU A 195 -7.37 4.05 -13.06
C LEU A 195 -7.51 4.70 -14.44
N ASP A 196 -6.94 5.88 -14.58
CA ASP A 196 -6.78 6.60 -15.84
C ASP A 196 -5.91 5.80 -16.81
N GLU A 197 -6.07 6.03 -18.11
CA GLU A 197 -5.56 5.17 -19.18
C GLU A 197 -4.02 5.03 -19.20
N TYR A 198 -3.32 6.00 -18.60
CA TYR A 198 -1.85 6.02 -18.50
C TYR A 198 -1.33 5.54 -17.13
N GLU A 199 -2.21 5.10 -16.25
CA GLU A 199 -1.89 4.65 -14.89
C GLU A 199 -1.98 3.13 -14.77
N SER A 200 -1.30 2.57 -13.78
CA SER A 200 -1.18 1.11 -13.63
C SER A 200 -1.08 0.71 -12.17
N MET A 201 -1.51 -0.52 -11.91
CA MET A 201 -1.36 -1.18 -10.63
C MET A 201 -0.62 -2.49 -10.83
N ALA A 202 0.45 -2.68 -10.08
CA ALA A 202 1.13 -3.96 -9.99
C ALA A 202 1.03 -4.50 -8.56
N VAL A 203 0.93 -5.83 -8.45
CA VAL A 203 0.81 -6.53 -7.18
C VAL A 203 1.94 -7.53 -7.08
N ALA A 204 2.75 -7.39 -6.03
CA ALA A 204 3.77 -8.35 -5.66
C ALA A 204 3.37 -9.10 -4.38
N ARG A 205 3.73 -10.38 -4.32
CA ARG A 205 3.48 -11.26 -3.19
C ARG A 205 4.78 -11.82 -2.68
N ARG A 206 4.89 -11.92 -1.36
CA ARG A 206 6.02 -12.62 -0.74
C ARG A 206 5.95 -14.09 -1.13
N THR A 207 7.08 -14.65 -1.54
CA THR A 207 7.25 -16.10 -1.69
C THR A 207 7.80 -16.66 -0.40
N ASP A 208 7.19 -17.72 0.14
CA ASP A 208 7.70 -18.35 1.36
C ASP A 208 9.08 -18.97 1.11
N CYS A 209 10.08 -18.58 1.90
CA CYS A 209 11.37 -19.28 1.96
C CYS A 209 11.31 -20.56 2.80
N SER A 210 10.23 -21.33 2.72
CA SER A 210 10.08 -22.59 3.45
C SER A 210 9.94 -23.79 2.50
N SER A 211 11.01 -24.11 1.80
CA SER A 211 11.21 -25.47 1.25
C SER A 211 12.67 -25.71 0.88
N ASN A 212 13.58 -25.81 1.87
CA ASN A 212 14.81 -26.57 1.67
C ASN A 212 15.42 -27.28 2.89
N GLU A 213 14.81 -27.22 4.09
CA GLU A 213 15.32 -27.96 5.26
C GLU A 213 14.65 -29.32 5.53
N ARG A 214 14.05 -29.96 4.52
CA ARG A 214 13.54 -31.36 4.65
C ARG A 214 14.06 -32.30 3.57
N ARG A 215 15.35 -32.19 3.22
CA ARG A 215 16.10 -33.22 2.50
C ARG A 215 17.53 -33.34 3.03
N LEU A 216 17.68 -33.87 4.22
CA LEU A 216 18.81 -34.73 4.60
C LEU A 216 18.26 -35.82 5.54
#